data_AF-A0A8A3P8Q4-F1
#
_entry.id   AF-A0A8A3P8Q4-F1
#
_cell.length_a   1.000
_cell.length_b   1.000
_cell.length_c   1.000
_cell.angle_alpha   90.00
_cell.angle_beta   90.00
_cell.angle_gamma   90.00
#
_symmetry.space_group_name_H-M   'P 1'
#
loop_
_entity.id
_entity.type
_entity.pdbx_description
1 polymer ?
#
loop_
_entity_poly.entity_id
_entity_poly.type
_entity_poly.pdbx_seq_one_letter_code
_entity_poly.pdbx_strand_id
1 'polypeptide(L)'
;MLSGMIPYRIKKLHDEHGAVLRVAPDELSFRAPSTEGYLPAEAVFRPKVWGSRPPGVEAHSFITANATDHAGFRKAPQPAFSDRATKSHEPAVKKNSTRHLSSLEIWDGGFIF
;
A
#
# COMPACT_ATOMS: atom_id res chain seq x y z
N MET A 1 8.55 -12.38 11.18
CA MET A 1 8.03 -11.09 10.70
C MET A 1 8.91 -10.58 9.57
N LEU A 2 8.34 -10.09 8.47
CA LEU A 2 9.10 -9.40 7.43
C LEU A 2 9.61 -8.10 8.06
N SER A 3 10.93 -7.97 8.30
CA SER A 3 11.52 -6.68 8.65
C SER A 3 11.18 -5.71 7.52
N GLY A 4 10.71 -4.49 7.79
CA GLY A 4 10.37 -3.46 6.79
C GLY A 4 11.52 -3.05 5.84
N MET A 5 12.59 -3.83 5.78
CA MET A 5 13.79 -3.67 4.98
C MET A 5 13.67 -4.21 3.55
N ILE A 6 12.63 -4.99 3.24
CA ILE A 6 12.45 -5.62 1.92
C ILE A 6 12.51 -4.61 0.77
N PRO A 7 11.80 -3.46 0.82
CA PRO A 7 11.85 -2.47 -0.26
C PRO A 7 13.27 -1.95 -0.52
N TYR A 8 14.07 -1.75 0.53
CA TYR A 8 15.44 -1.25 0.41
C TYR A 8 16.39 -2.29 -0.21
N ARG A 9 16.21 -3.57 0.15
CA ARG A 9 17.00 -4.67 -0.42
C ARG A 9 16.69 -4.87 -1.90
N ILE A 10 15.41 -4.85 -2.27
CA ILE A 10 14.97 -4.94 -3.67
C ILE A 10 15.49 -3.74 -4.47
N LYS A 11 15.45 -2.53 -3.90
CA LYS A 11 16.04 -1.35 -4.53
C LYS A 11 17.54 -1.55 -4.79
N LYS A 12 18.30 -2.03 -3.80
CA LYS A 12 19.75 -2.26 -3.96
C LYS A 12 20.03 -3.24 -5.10
N LEU A 13 19.26 -4.32 -5.20
CA LEU A 13 19.37 -5.25 -6.33
C LEU A 13 19.07 -4.56 -7.66
N HIS A 14 18.08 -3.66 -7.72
CA HIS A 14 17.79 -2.90 -8.96
C HIS A 14 18.92 -1.94 -9.32
N ASP A 15 19.62 -1.37 -8.34
CA ASP A 15 20.80 -0.53 -8.57
C ASP A 15 21.96 -1.36 -9.17
N GLU A 16 22.11 -2.64 -8.77
CA GLU A 16 23.20 -3.53 -9.19
C GLU A 16 22.92 -4.27 -10.51
N HIS A 17 21.67 -4.66 -10.75
CA HIS A 17 21.30 -5.61 -11.82
C HIS A 17 20.34 -5.03 -12.86
N GLY A 18 19.87 -3.79 -12.66
CA GLY A 18 19.06 -3.06 -13.64
C GLY A 18 17.56 -3.07 -13.36
N ALA A 19 16.79 -2.67 -14.37
CA ALA A 19 15.40 -2.25 -14.18
C ALA A 19 14.38 -3.39 -14.00
N VAL A 20 14.71 -4.62 -14.37
CA VAL A 20 13.82 -5.79 -14.28
C VAL A 20 14.55 -6.91 -13.56
N LEU A 21 13.99 -7.38 -12.45
CA LEU A 21 14.59 -8.42 -11.62
C LEU A 21 13.61 -9.54 -11.33
N ARG A 22 14.09 -10.77 -11.33
CA ARG A 22 13.35 -11.89 -10.77
C ARG A 22 13.71 -12.01 -9.28
N VAL A 23 12.77 -11.66 -8.40
CA VAL A 23 12.96 -11.69 -6.94
C VAL A 23 12.43 -12.97 -6.29
N ALA A 24 11.57 -13.71 -7.01
CA ALA A 24 11.11 -15.05 -6.65
C ALA A 24 10.85 -15.87 -7.93
N PRO A 25 10.68 -17.21 -7.85
CA PRO A 25 10.41 -18.04 -9.02
C PRO A 25 9.24 -17.55 -9.88
N ASP A 26 8.20 -16.99 -9.27
CA ASP A 26 6.98 -16.48 -9.88
C ASP A 26 6.80 -14.95 -9.76
N GLU A 27 7.85 -14.21 -9.40
CA GLU A 27 7.76 -12.76 -9.17
C GLU A 27 8.86 -11.98 -9.91
N LEU A 28 8.42 -11.03 -10.74
CA LEU A 28 9.26 -10.00 -11.35
C LEU A 28 9.04 -8.67 -10.64
N SER A 29 10.14 -8.02 -10.27
CA SER A 29 10.17 -6.66 -9.76
C SER A 29 10.62 -5.70 -10.87
N PHE A 30 9.97 -4.54 -10.96
CA PHE A 30 10.17 -3.56 -12.01
C PHE A 30 10.50 -2.19 -11.41
N ARG A 31 11.50 -1.52 -11.97
CA ARG A 31 11.85 -0.11 -11.71
C ARG A 31 11.73 0.77 -12.96
N ALA A 32 11.25 0.21 -14.07
CA ALA A 32 11.02 0.92 -15.32
C ALA A 32 9.61 1.56 -15.36
N PRO A 33 9.43 2.68 -16.10
CA PRO A 33 8.13 3.33 -16.25
C PRO A 33 7.11 2.52 -17.07
N SER A 34 7.54 1.53 -17.84
CA SER A 34 6.65 0.59 -18.53
C SER A 34 7.12 -0.86 -18.37
N THR A 35 6.16 -1.78 -18.36
CA THR A 35 6.37 -3.24 -18.39
C THR A 35 6.20 -3.81 -19.80
N GLU A 36 6.16 -2.95 -20.82
CA GLU A 36 5.89 -3.33 -22.21
C GLU A 36 6.98 -4.31 -22.71
N GLY A 37 6.55 -5.43 -23.29
CA GLY A 37 7.43 -6.52 -23.72
C GLY A 37 7.77 -7.56 -22.65
N TYR A 38 7.49 -7.30 -21.36
CA TYR A 38 7.73 -8.25 -20.27
C TYR A 38 6.46 -8.95 -19.78
N LEU A 39 5.29 -8.33 -19.96
CA LEU A 39 4.00 -8.86 -19.56
C LEU A 39 2.98 -8.69 -20.70
N PRO A 40 2.09 -9.67 -20.93
CA PRO A 40 0.91 -9.48 -21.78
C PRO A 40 0.07 -8.28 -21.31
N ALA A 41 -0.57 -7.57 -22.23
CA ALA A 41 -1.38 -6.38 -21.92
C ALA A 41 -2.53 -6.70 -20.93
N GLU A 42 -3.07 -7.93 -20.95
CA GLU A 42 -4.08 -8.38 -20.01
C GLU A 42 -3.53 -8.91 -18.67
N ALA A 43 -2.21 -9.01 -18.52
CA ALA A 43 -1.55 -9.73 -17.43
C ALA A 43 -0.88 -8.77 -16.44
N VAL A 44 -1.69 -8.05 -15.67
CA VAL A 44 -1.24 -7.61 -14.33
C VAL A 44 -1.23 -8.85 -13.43
N PHE A 45 -0.22 -9.71 -13.62
CA PHE A 45 -0.05 -10.91 -12.82
C PHE A 45 0.34 -10.48 -11.41
N ARG A 46 -0.64 -10.44 -10.50
CA ARG A 46 -0.31 -10.42 -9.07
C ARG A 46 0.16 -11.82 -8.70
N PRO A 47 1.39 -12.00 -8.16
CA PRO A 47 1.81 -13.33 -7.73
C PRO A 47 0.80 -13.89 -6.72
N LYS A 48 0.53 -15.20 -6.77
CA LYS A 48 -0.57 -15.84 -6.02
C LYS A 48 -0.50 -15.56 -4.51
N VAL A 49 0.73 -15.42 -3.99
CA VAL A 49 0.98 -15.07 -2.58
C VAL A 49 0.37 -13.73 -2.18
N TRP A 50 0.30 -12.74 -3.09
CA TRP A 50 -0.25 -11.41 -2.82
C TRP A 50 -1.78 -11.35 -2.94
N GLY A 51 -2.39 -12.33 -3.58
CA GLY A 51 -3.85 -12.53 -3.59
C GLY A 51 -4.33 -13.47 -2.48
N SER A 52 -3.43 -13.97 -1.64
CA SER A 52 -3.74 -14.99 -0.64
C SER A 52 -4.69 -14.45 0.43
N ARG A 53 -5.64 -15.28 0.83
CA ARG A 53 -6.58 -14.98 1.91
C ARG A 53 -5.98 -15.44 3.24
N PRO A 54 -6.31 -14.78 4.36
CA PRO A 54 -5.98 -15.30 5.68
C PRO A 54 -6.54 -16.73 5.84
N PRO A 55 -5.86 -17.61 6.60
CA PRO A 55 -6.36 -18.96 6.86
C PRO A 55 -7.79 -18.94 7.40
N GLY A 56 -8.68 -19.75 6.81
CA GLY A 56 -10.10 -19.85 7.22
C GLY A 56 -11.02 -18.76 6.66
N VAL A 57 -10.52 -17.87 5.78
CA VAL A 57 -11.33 -16.83 5.14
C VAL A 57 -11.52 -17.14 3.66
N GLU A 58 -12.74 -17.49 3.27
CA GLU A 58 -13.08 -17.79 1.87
C GLU A 58 -13.50 -16.56 1.07
N ALA A 59 -14.01 -15.52 1.74
CA ALA A 59 -14.45 -14.30 1.10
C ALA A 59 -13.27 -13.46 0.57
N HIS A 60 -13.44 -12.87 -0.61
CA HIS A 60 -12.48 -11.88 -1.11
C HIS A 60 -12.59 -10.56 -0.34
N SER A 61 -11.44 -9.93 -0.08
CA SER A 61 -11.40 -8.57 0.45
C SER A 61 -11.49 -7.56 -0.69
N PHE A 62 -11.73 -6.28 -0.33
CA PHE A 62 -11.68 -5.16 -1.27
C PHE A 62 -10.43 -5.16 -2.16
N ILE A 63 -9.28 -5.54 -1.61
CA ILE A 63 -7.98 -5.48 -2.31
C ILE A 63 -7.58 -6.79 -3.00
N THR A 64 -8.18 -7.92 -2.63
CA THR A 64 -7.86 -9.27 -3.17
C THR A 64 -8.93 -9.85 -4.10
N ALA A 65 -10.00 -9.10 -4.37
CA ALA A 65 -11.06 -9.49 -5.30
C ALA A 65 -10.59 -9.51 -6.76
N ASN A 66 -11.26 -10.31 -7.61
CA ASN A 66 -11.08 -10.23 -9.06
C ASN A 66 -11.56 -8.86 -9.60
N ALA A 67 -11.24 -8.54 -10.85
CA ALA A 67 -11.53 -7.22 -11.42
C ALA A 67 -13.02 -6.84 -11.36
N THR A 68 -13.92 -7.79 -11.64
CA THR A 68 -15.37 -7.58 -11.64
C THR A 68 -15.89 -7.28 -10.24
N ASP A 69 -15.56 -8.12 -9.26
CA ASP A 69 -15.98 -7.95 -7.88
C ASP A 69 -15.34 -6.70 -7.25
N HIS A 70 -14.08 -6.43 -7.58
CA HIS A 70 -13.37 -5.23 -7.15
C HIS A 70 -14.06 -3.95 -7.63
N ALA A 71 -14.58 -3.92 -8.87
CA ALA A 71 -15.33 -2.76 -9.37
C ALA A 71 -16.60 -2.53 -8.55
N GLY A 72 -17.33 -3.60 -8.19
CA GLY A 72 -18.48 -3.55 -7.30
C GLY A 72 -18.11 -3.06 -5.90
N PHE A 73 -17.08 -3.65 -5.30
CA PHE A 73 -16.56 -3.26 -3.99
C PHE A 73 -16.10 -1.81 -3.97
N ARG A 74 -15.44 -1.32 -5.02
CA ARG A 74 -14.98 0.08 -5.14
C ARG A 74 -16.13 1.07 -5.20
N LYS A 75 -17.24 0.71 -5.84
CA LYS A 75 -18.40 1.59 -5.99
C LYS A 75 -19.05 1.94 -4.65
N ALA A 76 -19.09 1.01 -3.70
CA ALA A 76 -19.76 1.21 -2.41
C ALA A 76 -19.15 2.33 -1.54
N PRO A 77 -17.83 2.37 -1.26
CA PRO A 77 -17.22 3.43 -0.47
C PRO A 77 -16.87 4.68 -1.28
N GLN A 78 -16.93 4.65 -2.62
CA GLN A 78 -16.54 5.77 -3.48
C GLN A 78 -17.11 7.14 -3.05
N PRO A 79 -18.39 7.27 -2.65
CA PRO A 79 -18.93 8.57 -2.24
C PRO A 79 -18.26 9.17 -1.00
N ALA A 80 -17.79 8.32 -0.07
CA ALA A 80 -17.06 8.74 1.13
C ALA A 80 -15.67 9.33 0.82
N PHE A 81 -15.16 9.09 -0.39
CA PHE A 81 -13.90 9.63 -0.90
C PHE A 81 -14.10 10.68 -2.01
N SER A 82 -15.31 11.24 -2.15
CA SER A 82 -15.54 12.40 -3.02
C SER A 82 -14.76 13.63 -2.54
N ASP A 83 -14.47 14.60 -3.41
CA ASP A 83 -13.76 15.84 -3.03
C ASP A 83 -14.41 16.54 -1.84
N ARG A 84 -15.75 16.60 -1.83
CA ARG A 84 -16.52 17.18 -0.71
C ARG A 84 -16.33 16.38 0.57
N ALA A 85 -16.46 15.05 0.51
CA ALA A 85 -16.29 14.20 1.68
C ALA A 85 -14.84 14.28 2.19
N THR A 86 -13.84 14.19 1.32
CA THR A 86 -12.42 14.32 1.67
C THR A 86 -12.13 15.65 2.36
N LYS A 87 -12.62 16.78 1.84
CA LYS A 87 -12.47 18.10 2.48
C LYS A 87 -13.14 18.17 3.85
N SER A 88 -14.27 17.49 4.04
CA SER A 88 -14.96 17.45 5.34
C SER A 88 -14.14 16.79 6.46
N HIS A 89 -13.10 16.01 6.13
CA HIS A 89 -12.20 15.41 7.12
C HIS A 89 -11.12 16.37 7.62
N GLU A 90 -10.86 17.49 6.94
CA GLU A 90 -9.82 18.46 7.29
C GLU A 90 -9.90 18.92 8.77
N PRO A 91 -11.06 19.30 9.32
CA PRO A 91 -11.15 19.75 10.71
C PRO A 91 -10.77 18.66 11.72
N ALA A 92 -11.15 17.40 11.44
CA ALA A 92 -10.84 16.26 12.31
C ALA A 92 -9.34 15.96 12.32
N VAL A 93 -8.71 15.94 11.15
CA VAL A 93 -7.26 15.77 11.01
C VAL A 93 -6.53 16.90 11.73
N LYS A 94 -6.90 18.16 11.47
CA LYS A 94 -6.28 19.33 12.10
C LYS A 94 -6.40 19.27 13.62
N LYS A 95 -7.58 18.99 14.16
CA LYS A 95 -7.81 18.86 15.61
C LYS A 95 -6.90 17.81 16.23
N ASN A 96 -6.82 16.63 15.63
CA ASN A 96 -6.00 15.53 16.17
C ASN A 96 -4.50 15.85 16.07
N SER A 97 -4.04 16.39 14.95
CA SER A 97 -2.65 16.82 14.78
C SER A 97 -2.26 17.87 15.81
N THR A 98 -3.08 18.91 15.99
CA THR A 98 -2.82 19.96 17.00
C THR A 98 -2.82 19.40 18.41
N ARG A 99 -3.75 18.50 18.77
CA ARG A 99 -3.78 17.86 20.09
C ARG A 99 -2.51 17.04 20.37
N HIS A 100 -2.00 16.32 19.38
CA HIS A 100 -0.77 15.54 19.54
C HIS A 100 0.46 16.45 19.69
N LEU A 101 0.53 17.56 18.94
CA LEU A 101 1.60 18.55 19.10
C LEU A 101 1.57 19.22 20.48
N SER A 102 0.40 19.67 20.95
CA SER A 102 0.31 20.29 22.27
C SER A 102 0.64 19.32 23.40
N SER A 103 0.37 18.02 23.22
CA SER A 103 0.78 17.00 24.20
C SER A 103 2.30 16.81 24.27
N LEU A 104 3.06 17.18 23.23
CA LEU A 104 4.52 17.14 23.27
C LEU A 104 5.09 18.40 23.96
N GLU A 105 4.50 19.57 23.71
CA GLU A 105 4.90 20.84 24.36
C GLU A 105 4.65 20.81 25.89
N ILE A 106 3.61 20.11 26.35
CA ILE A 106 3.35 19.93 27.79
C ILE A 106 4.40 19.00 28.44
N TRP A 107 5.10 18.18 27.66
CA TRP A 107 6.13 17.24 28.14
C TRP A 107 7.55 17.82 28.19
N ASP A 108 7.81 19.01 27.63
CA ASP A 108 9.11 19.70 27.72
C ASP A 108 9.45 20.20 29.14
N GLY A 109 8.56 19.97 30.13
CA GLY A 109 8.74 20.33 31.54
C GLY A 109 9.30 19.22 32.45
N GLY A 110 9.77 18.09 31.94
CA GLY A 110 10.10 16.93 32.79
C GLY A 110 11.21 16.02 32.29
N PHE A 111 12.44 16.53 32.23
CA PHE A 111 13.62 15.67 32.41
C PHE A 111 13.82 15.45 33.93
N ILE A 112 13.50 14.25 34.40
CA ILE A 112 14.02 13.74 35.68
C ILE A 112 15.06 12.69 35.30
N PHE A 113 16.34 13.06 35.38
CA PHE A 113 17.41 12.11 35.66
C PHE A 113 17.40 11.79 37.15
#